data_AF-A0A445G4Q0-F1
#
_entry.id   AF-A0A445G4Q0-F1
#
_cell.length_a   1.000
_cell.length_b   1.000
_cell.length_c   1.000
_cell.angle_alpha   90.00
_cell.angle_beta   90.00
_cell.angle_gamma   90.00
#
_symmetry.space_group_name_H-M   'P 1'
#
loop_
_entity.id
_entity.type
_entity.pdbx_description
1 polymer ?
#
loop_
_entity_poly.entity_id
_entity_poly.type
_entity_poly.pdbx_seq_one_letter_code
_entity_poly.pdbx_strand_id
1 'polypeptide(L)'
;MTILWQHVEVSRLVKGRPLDNLEFLQWLKRYCDSVNGGIMNENYNPVERRVKVGKDRNHKCSVKSSKSLQTNMINSGSGNTLSPNRTSGTKQFRSNEAAGGVNSSVEIQALSKEITDLKSAVDLLEKERDFYFAKLRDIEILCQTPEVENFSMSVAIKKVLYADDPKESALEEAQDYLNQRLNAVEDEAEIEA
;
A
#
# COMPACT_ATOMS: atom_id res chain seq x y z
N MET A 1 13.79 -14.66 -31.61
CA MET A 1 12.63 -14.71 -30.71
C MET A 1 11.60 -15.66 -31.32
N THR A 2 11.78 -16.97 -31.11
CA THR A 2 10.92 -18.02 -31.65
C THR A 2 9.81 -18.30 -30.64
N ILE A 3 8.61 -17.78 -30.90
CA ILE A 3 7.41 -18.20 -30.17
C ILE A 3 7.19 -19.68 -30.52
N LEU A 4 7.26 -20.56 -29.52
CA LEU A 4 7.00 -21.99 -29.67
C LEU A 4 5.53 -22.19 -30.04
N TRP A 5 5.25 -22.44 -31.31
CA TRP A 5 3.94 -22.87 -31.79
C TRP A 5 3.67 -24.30 -31.33
N GLN A 6 3.16 -24.46 -30.12
CA GLN A 6 2.63 -25.76 -29.68
C GLN A 6 1.18 -25.89 -30.12
N HIS A 7 0.90 -26.96 -30.88
CA HIS A 7 -0.45 -27.33 -31.24
C HIS A 7 -1.20 -27.82 -29.99
N VAL A 8 -2.30 -27.15 -29.63
CA VAL A 8 -3.14 -27.50 -28.48
C VAL A 8 -4.32 -28.36 -28.95
N GLU A 9 -4.37 -29.62 -28.52
CA GLU A 9 -5.44 -30.56 -28.89
C GLU A 9 -6.72 -30.30 -28.09
N VAL A 10 -7.50 -29.30 -28.51
CA VAL A 10 -8.75 -28.87 -27.86
C VAL A 10 -9.73 -30.02 -27.68
N SER A 11 -9.83 -30.94 -28.65
CA SER A 11 -10.73 -32.11 -28.58
C SER A 11 -10.41 -33.08 -27.43
N ARG A 12 -9.16 -33.09 -26.92
CA ARG A 12 -8.78 -33.88 -25.73
C ARG A 12 -9.08 -33.14 -24.44
N LEU A 13 -8.86 -31.83 -24.41
CA LEU A 13 -9.14 -30.99 -23.24
C LEU A 13 -10.64 -30.95 -22.91
N VAL A 14 -11.51 -30.87 -23.92
CA VAL A 14 -12.98 -30.85 -23.72
C VAL A 14 -13.49 -32.14 -23.06
N LYS A 15 -12.76 -33.26 -23.19
CA LYS A 15 -13.12 -34.54 -22.54
C LYS A 15 -12.77 -34.56 -21.05
N GLY A 16 -12.13 -33.52 -20.52
CA GLY A 16 -11.86 -33.37 -19.09
C GLY A 16 -10.91 -34.41 -18.51
N ARG A 17 -10.10 -35.07 -19.34
CA ARG A 17 -9.15 -36.08 -18.89
C ARG A 17 -8.02 -35.41 -18.08
N PRO A 18 -7.75 -35.87 -16.84
CA PRO A 18 -6.77 -35.21 -15.97
C PRO A 18 -5.35 -35.14 -16.56
N LEU A 19 -4.92 -36.17 -17.28
CA LEU A 19 -3.59 -36.24 -17.89
C LEU A 19 -3.43 -35.21 -19.03
N ASP A 20 -4.42 -35.12 -19.91
CA ASP A 20 -4.42 -34.16 -21.03
C ASP A 20 -4.43 -32.71 -20.50
N ASN A 21 -5.20 -32.45 -19.43
CA ASN A 21 -5.23 -31.14 -18.80
C ASN A 21 -3.92 -30.80 -18.08
N LEU A 22 -3.29 -31.78 -17.41
CA LEU A 22 -2.02 -31.58 -16.73
C LEU A 22 -0.90 -31.25 -17.73
N GLU A 23 -0.84 -31.98 -18.84
CA GLU A 23 0.11 -31.73 -19.93
C GLU A 23 -0.05 -30.32 -20.50
N PHE A 24 -1.29 -29.88 -20.73
CA PHE A 24 -1.59 -28.51 -21.16
C PHE A 24 -1.16 -27.45 -20.13
N LEU A 25 -1.45 -27.65 -18.85
CA LEU A 25 -1.07 -26.70 -17.79
C LEU A 25 0.45 -26.59 -17.63
N GLN A 26 1.17 -27.69 -17.76
CA GLN A 26 2.63 -27.70 -17.73
C GLN A 26 3.23 -26.91 -18.90
N TRP A 27 2.68 -27.09 -20.10
CA TRP A 27 3.07 -26.28 -21.24
C TRP A 27 2.74 -24.80 -21.04
N LEU A 28 1.51 -24.47 -20.61
CA LEU A 28 1.07 -23.10 -20.37
C LEU A 28 1.97 -22.39 -19.37
N LYS A 29 2.36 -23.08 -18.29
CA LYS A 29 3.32 -22.55 -17.32
C LYS A 29 4.65 -22.19 -18.00
N ARG A 30 5.25 -23.12 -18.76
CA ARG A 30 6.51 -22.86 -19.47
C ARG A 30 6.38 -21.72 -20.49
N TYR A 31 5.26 -21.63 -21.18
CA TYR A 31 4.99 -20.54 -22.12
C TYR A 31 4.95 -19.19 -21.40
N CYS A 32 4.17 -19.08 -20.32
CA CYS A 32 4.10 -17.86 -19.51
C CYS A 32 5.48 -17.48 -18.94
N ASP A 33 6.21 -18.45 -18.37
CA ASP A 33 7.55 -18.23 -17.83
C ASP A 33 8.49 -17.70 -18.94
N SER A 34 8.40 -18.25 -20.16
CA SER A 34 9.23 -17.82 -21.29
C SER A 34 8.85 -16.46 -21.86
N VAL A 35 7.56 -16.10 -21.89
CA VAL A 35 7.06 -14.83 -22.45
C VAL A 35 7.27 -13.69 -21.46
N ASN A 36 7.13 -13.96 -20.17
CA ASN A 36 7.34 -12.98 -19.11
C ASN A 36 8.81 -12.91 -18.62
N GLY A 37 9.72 -13.65 -19.27
CA GLY A 37 11.15 -13.65 -18.93
C GLY A 37 11.47 -14.21 -17.53
N GLY A 38 10.60 -15.07 -16.99
CA GLY A 38 10.71 -15.60 -15.62
C GLY A 38 10.40 -14.58 -14.52
N ILE A 39 10.07 -13.34 -14.86
CA ILE A 39 9.70 -12.30 -13.90
C ILE A 39 8.23 -12.51 -13.54
N MET A 40 8.00 -13.15 -12.39
CA MET A 40 6.70 -13.12 -11.73
C MET A 40 6.44 -11.65 -11.39
N ASN A 41 5.41 -11.04 -11.98
CA ASN A 41 5.05 -9.67 -11.70
C ASN A 41 4.75 -9.54 -10.20
N GLU A 42 5.70 -9.03 -9.41
CA GLU A 42 5.61 -8.90 -7.94
C GLU A 42 4.43 -8.00 -7.53
N ASN A 43 3.94 -7.16 -8.45
CA ASN A 43 2.77 -6.32 -8.26
C ASN A 43 1.46 -6.98 -8.71
N TYR A 44 1.47 -8.24 -9.13
CA TYR A 44 0.25 -8.96 -9.50
C TYR A 44 -0.50 -9.44 -8.25
N ASN A 45 -1.49 -8.67 -7.83
CA ASN A 45 -2.44 -9.08 -6.80
C ASN A 45 -3.69 -9.75 -7.43
N PRO A 46 -3.85 -11.09 -7.31
CA PRO A 46 -4.97 -11.81 -7.91
C PRO A 46 -6.32 -11.55 -7.22
N VAL A 47 -6.31 -11.09 -5.96
CA VAL A 47 -7.52 -10.77 -5.19
C VAL A 47 -8.09 -9.43 -5.66
N GLU A 48 -7.26 -8.39 -5.73
CA GLU A 48 -7.67 -7.08 -6.22
C GLU A 48 -8.23 -7.13 -7.65
N ARG A 49 -7.61 -7.93 -8.54
CA ARG A 49 -8.06 -8.02 -9.94
C ARG A 49 -9.45 -8.65 -10.07
N ARG A 50 -9.79 -9.67 -9.26
CA ARG A 50 -11.14 -10.28 -9.27
C ARG A 50 -12.21 -9.31 -8.76
N VAL A 51 -11.86 -8.43 -7.82
CA VAL A 51 -12.79 -7.43 -7.28
C VAL A 51 -12.99 -6.26 -8.26
N LYS A 52 -11.91 -5.75 -8.89
CA LYS A 52 -11.98 -4.64 -9.86
C LYS A 52 -12.73 -5.01 -11.13
N VAL A 53 -12.54 -6.22 -11.67
CA VAL A 53 -13.19 -6.67 -12.91
C VAL A 53 -14.70 -6.95 -12.74
N GLY A 54 -15.20 -7.03 -11.50
CA GLY A 54 -16.62 -7.23 -11.20
C GLY A 54 -17.47 -5.95 -11.12
N LYS A 55 -16.88 -4.75 -11.19
CA LYS A 55 -17.60 -3.49 -10.96
C LYS A 55 -18.38 -3.00 -12.20
N ASP A 56 -17.91 -3.31 -13.42
CA ASP A 56 -18.45 -2.70 -14.65
C ASP A 56 -19.25 -3.65 -15.57
N ARG A 57 -19.52 -4.88 -15.12
CA ARG A 57 -20.44 -5.79 -15.84
C ARG A 57 -21.64 -6.09 -14.97
N ASN A 58 -22.57 -5.13 -15.01
CA ASN A 58 -23.94 -5.30 -14.56
C ASN A 58 -24.61 -6.37 -15.44
N HIS A 59 -24.42 -7.65 -15.11
CA HIS A 59 -25.21 -8.77 -15.61
C HIS A 59 -25.69 -9.57 -14.40
N LYS A 60 -26.97 -9.38 -14.12
CA LYS A 60 -27.80 -10.17 -13.20
C LYS A 60 -27.55 -11.66 -13.43
N CYS A 61 -26.75 -12.28 -12.55
CA CYS A 61 -26.80 -13.72 -12.30
C CYS A 61 -26.78 -13.94 -10.79
N SER A 62 -27.98 -14.17 -10.27
CA SER A 62 -28.22 -14.66 -8.92
C SER A 62 -27.62 -16.06 -8.82
N VAL A 63 -26.58 -16.24 -8.02
CA VAL A 63 -26.14 -17.58 -7.60
C VAL A 63 -26.07 -17.59 -6.08
N LYS A 64 -27.01 -18.35 -5.53
CA LYS A 64 -27.22 -18.60 -4.11
C LYS A 64 -25.96 -19.18 -3.48
N SER A 65 -25.64 -18.70 -2.28
CA SER A 65 -24.70 -19.31 -1.35
C SER A 65 -24.93 -20.82 -1.28
N SER A 66 -23.94 -21.60 -1.68
CA SER A 66 -23.90 -23.05 -1.45
C SER A 66 -22.82 -23.32 -0.40
N LYS A 67 -23.27 -23.54 0.84
CA LYS A 67 -22.52 -24.23 1.88
C LYS A 67 -22.47 -25.72 1.49
N SER A 68 -21.29 -26.30 1.33
CA SER A 68 -21.03 -27.74 1.24
C SER A 68 -19.49 -27.92 1.28
N LEU A 69 -18.85 -28.74 2.11
CA LEU A 69 -19.23 -30.01 2.71
C LEU A 69 -18.73 -30.09 4.17
N GLN A 70 -19.66 -30.37 5.10
CA GLN A 70 -19.36 -31.00 6.38
C GLN A 70 -19.26 -32.50 6.16
N THR A 71 -18.17 -33.13 6.57
CA THR A 71 -18.08 -34.60 6.69
C THR A 71 -18.35 -35.00 8.13
N ASN A 72 -19.44 -35.74 8.36
CA ASN A 72 -19.85 -36.28 9.65
C ASN A 72 -19.06 -37.55 10.03
N MET A 73 -18.54 -37.55 11.25
CA MET A 73 -18.57 -38.58 12.30
C MET A 73 -18.67 -40.08 11.94
N ILE A 74 -17.72 -40.87 12.49
CA ILE A 74 -18.02 -42.07 13.30
C ILE A 74 -16.97 -42.22 14.41
N ASN A 75 -17.47 -42.42 15.63
CA ASN A 75 -16.74 -42.74 16.86
C ASN A 75 -16.80 -44.25 17.12
N SER A 76 -15.71 -44.87 17.61
CA SER A 76 -15.66 -45.88 18.69
C SER A 76 -14.45 -46.83 18.59
N GLY A 77 -13.77 -47.02 19.73
CA GLY A 77 -13.44 -48.36 20.23
C GLY A 77 -12.06 -48.98 19.93
N SER A 78 -11.16 -48.86 20.90
CA SER A 78 -10.32 -49.91 21.53
C SER A 78 -9.98 -51.22 20.78
N GLY A 79 -8.69 -51.60 20.79
CA GLY A 79 -8.29 -53.02 20.94
C GLY A 79 -7.28 -53.61 19.94
N ASN A 80 -6.02 -53.64 20.33
CA ASN A 80 -5.01 -54.70 20.21
C ASN A 80 -4.94 -55.69 19.01
N THR A 81 -3.73 -55.69 18.42
CA THR A 81 -2.85 -56.83 18.08
C THR A 81 -2.91 -57.53 16.71
N LEU A 82 -1.68 -57.76 16.21
CA LEU A 82 -1.15 -58.78 15.29
C LEU A 82 -0.93 -58.42 13.80
N SER A 83 0.36 -58.43 13.44
CA SER A 83 0.99 -58.47 12.11
C SER A 83 0.65 -59.78 11.36
N PRO A 84 0.87 -59.95 10.03
CA PRO A 84 2.22 -60.01 9.43
C PRO A 84 2.39 -59.50 7.96
N ASN A 85 3.48 -58.73 7.77
CA ASN A 85 4.59 -59.01 6.83
C ASN A 85 4.48 -58.82 5.28
N ARG A 86 5.54 -58.18 4.75
CA ARG A 86 6.13 -58.17 3.36
C ARG A 86 5.36 -57.36 2.29
N THR A 87 5.94 -56.52 1.43
CA THR A 87 7.22 -56.55 0.69
C THR A 87 7.61 -55.15 0.13
N SER A 88 8.91 -54.83 0.20
CA SER A 88 9.77 -54.09 -0.77
C SER A 88 9.27 -52.84 -1.52
N GLY A 89 10.05 -51.74 -1.42
CA GLY A 89 10.10 -50.73 -2.48
C GLY A 89 10.71 -49.38 -2.09
N THR A 90 12.02 -49.23 -2.33
CA THR A 90 12.67 -47.98 -2.76
C THR A 90 12.61 -46.76 -1.82
N LYS A 91 13.65 -46.62 -0.97
CA LYS A 91 14.03 -45.34 -0.37
C LYS A 91 14.72 -44.48 -1.43
N GLN A 92 14.09 -43.37 -1.85
CA GLN A 92 14.84 -42.29 -2.46
C GLN A 92 14.19 -40.94 -2.15
N PHE A 93 15.05 -40.01 -1.76
CA PHE A 93 14.86 -38.56 -1.69
C PHE A 93 14.04 -38.02 -0.51
N ARG A 94 14.72 -37.92 0.64
CA ARG A 94 14.46 -36.83 1.59
C ARG A 94 14.97 -35.53 0.94
N SER A 95 14.07 -34.76 0.34
CA SER A 95 14.29 -33.34 0.14
C SER A 95 14.20 -32.66 1.51
N ASN A 96 15.36 -32.33 2.06
CA ASN A 96 15.48 -31.32 3.09
C ASN A 96 15.05 -29.98 2.48
N GLU A 97 13.85 -29.51 2.80
CA GLU A 97 13.42 -28.13 2.54
C GLU A 97 12.41 -27.71 3.61
N ALA A 98 12.89 -27.67 4.84
CA ALA A 98 12.21 -27.05 5.97
C ALA A 98 13.22 -26.19 6.75
N ALA A 99 13.81 -25.21 6.07
CA ALA A 99 14.74 -24.25 6.69
C ALA A 99 14.60 -22.81 6.15
N GLY A 100 13.62 -22.52 5.30
CA GLY A 100 13.40 -21.17 4.73
C GLY A 100 12.21 -20.38 5.32
N GLY A 101 11.28 -21.04 6.00
CA GLY A 101 10.01 -20.41 6.41
C GLY A 101 10.08 -19.52 7.64
N VAL A 102 11.05 -19.74 8.53
CA VAL A 102 11.13 -19.02 9.82
C VAL A 102 11.73 -17.62 9.62
N ASN A 103 12.77 -17.49 8.78
CA ASN A 103 13.44 -16.21 8.54
C ASN A 103 12.52 -15.22 7.82
N SER A 104 11.78 -15.68 6.81
CA SER A 104 10.82 -14.85 6.08
C SER A 104 9.64 -14.42 6.96
N SER A 105 9.16 -15.28 7.86
CA SER A 105 8.07 -14.93 8.79
C SER A 105 8.46 -13.83 9.79
N VAL A 106 9.69 -13.88 10.32
CA VAL A 106 10.22 -12.85 11.24
C VAL A 106 10.41 -11.51 10.53
N GLU A 107 10.96 -11.53 9.32
CA GLU A 107 11.15 -10.34 8.49
C GLU A 107 9.80 -9.71 8.10
N ILE A 108 8.83 -10.52 7.69
CA ILE A 108 7.46 -10.05 7.38
C ILE A 108 6.81 -9.41 8.61
N GLN A 109 7.00 -9.98 9.81
CA GLN A 109 6.48 -9.39 11.05
C GLN A 109 7.17 -8.07 11.38
N ALA A 110 8.50 -7.98 11.22
CA ALA A 110 9.26 -6.75 11.46
C ALA A 110 8.81 -5.63 10.50
N LEU A 111 8.71 -5.93 9.21
CA LEU A 111 8.24 -4.99 8.19
C LEU A 111 6.78 -4.58 8.44
N SER A 112 5.92 -5.51 8.86
CA SER A 112 4.52 -5.20 9.21
C SER A 112 4.42 -4.25 10.40
N LYS A 113 5.29 -4.41 11.40
CA LYS A 113 5.39 -3.50 12.54
C LYS A 113 5.85 -2.12 12.10
N GLU A 114 6.92 -2.04 11.30
CA GLU A 114 7.43 -0.77 10.78
C GLU A 114 6.37 -0.02 9.96
N ILE A 115 5.63 -0.72 9.10
CA ILE A 115 4.50 -0.14 8.36
C ILE A 115 3.45 0.44 9.31
N THR A 116 3.15 -0.24 10.41
CA THR A 116 2.14 0.20 11.38
C THR A 116 2.63 1.43 12.17
N ASP A 117 3.90 1.42 12.57
CA ASP A 117 4.53 2.53 13.29
C ASP A 117 4.63 3.77 12.39
N LEU A 118 5.07 3.62 11.13
CA LEU A 118 5.12 4.70 10.15
C LEU A 118 3.75 5.26 9.83
N LYS A 119 2.72 4.42 9.67
CA LYS A 119 1.34 4.89 9.49
C LYS A 119 0.88 5.75 10.66
N SER A 120 1.13 5.28 11.88
CA SER A 120 0.77 6.03 13.10
C SER A 120 1.52 7.36 13.20
N ALA A 121 2.80 7.39 12.79
CA ALA A 121 3.59 8.61 12.74
C ALA A 121 3.08 9.60 11.68
N VAL A 122 2.71 9.12 10.49
CA VAL A 122 2.10 9.95 9.45
C VAL A 122 0.77 10.53 9.93
N ASP A 123 -0.10 9.72 10.52
CA ASP A 123 -1.38 10.19 11.07
C ASP A 123 -1.20 11.29 12.14
N LEU A 124 -0.13 11.21 12.94
CA LEU A 124 0.20 12.24 13.92
C LEU A 124 0.72 13.52 13.24
N LEU A 125 1.66 13.39 12.30
CA LEU A 125 2.22 14.52 11.57
C LEU A 125 1.16 15.25 10.74
N GLU A 126 0.20 14.54 10.17
CA GLU A 126 -0.93 15.15 9.45
C GLU A 126 -1.79 16.00 10.39
N LYS A 127 -2.08 15.50 11.60
CA LYS A 127 -2.81 16.27 12.61
C LYS A 127 -2.04 17.51 13.07
N GLU A 128 -0.74 17.39 13.29
CA GLU A 128 0.11 18.53 13.67
C GLU A 128 0.20 19.56 12.54
N ARG A 129 0.42 19.12 11.30
CA ARG A 129 0.39 19.98 10.10
C ARG A 129 -0.93 20.75 10.02
N ASP A 130 -2.05 20.05 10.11
CA ASP A 130 -3.38 20.65 9.97
C ASP A 130 -3.68 21.61 11.14
N PHE A 131 -3.23 21.26 12.35
CA PHE A 131 -3.34 22.11 13.52
C PHE A 131 -2.60 23.44 13.36
N TYR A 132 -1.34 23.41 12.89
CA TYR A 132 -0.58 24.63 12.65
C TYR A 132 -1.14 25.42 11.47
N PHE A 133 -1.53 24.75 10.39
CA PHE A 133 -2.13 25.41 9.24
C PHE A 133 -3.44 26.12 9.61
N ALA A 134 -4.32 25.50 10.40
CA ALA A 134 -5.56 26.12 10.86
C ALA A 134 -5.29 27.41 11.66
N LYS A 135 -4.30 27.40 12.56
CA LYS A 135 -3.89 28.61 13.30
C LYS A 135 -3.37 29.71 12.39
N LEU A 136 -2.51 29.37 11.43
CA LEU A 136 -1.98 30.34 10.46
C LEU A 136 -3.11 30.93 9.60
N ARG A 137 -4.09 30.11 9.21
CA ARG A 137 -5.28 30.56 8.48
C ARG A 137 -6.16 31.49 9.31
N ASP A 138 -6.39 31.19 10.59
CA ASP A 138 -7.15 32.08 11.50
C ASP A 138 -6.45 33.44 11.67
N ILE A 139 -5.11 33.43 11.82
CA ILE A 139 -4.29 34.65 11.89
C ILE A 139 -4.39 35.45 10.59
N GLU A 140 -4.34 34.78 9.44
CA GLU A 140 -4.47 35.42 8.13
C GLU A 140 -5.82 36.14 7.98
N ILE A 141 -6.92 35.47 8.35
CA ILE A 141 -8.27 36.04 8.32
C ILE A 141 -8.33 37.28 9.21
N LEU A 142 -7.75 37.21 10.41
CA LEU A 142 -7.68 38.35 11.31
C LEU A 142 -6.93 39.53 10.65
N CYS A 143 -5.79 39.26 9.99
CA CYS A 143 -5.01 40.28 9.29
C CYS A 143 -5.67 40.84 8.01
N GLN A 144 -6.71 40.20 7.49
CA GLN A 144 -7.52 40.65 6.35
C GLN A 144 -8.74 41.49 6.78
N THR A 145 -8.93 41.69 8.08
CA THR A 145 -10.03 42.50 8.61
C THR A 145 -9.76 44.00 8.32
N PRO A 146 -10.71 44.77 7.74
CA PRO A 146 -10.46 46.13 7.23
C PRO A 146 -9.85 47.10 8.24
N GLU A 147 -10.21 46.94 9.50
CA GLU A 147 -9.75 47.76 10.63
C GLU A 147 -8.26 47.56 10.92
N VAL A 148 -7.73 46.35 10.65
CA VAL A 148 -6.34 45.99 10.98
C VAL A 148 -5.44 45.76 9.78
N GLU A 149 -6.00 45.59 8.59
CA GLU A 149 -5.27 45.22 7.38
C GLU A 149 -4.12 46.17 7.04
N ASN A 150 -4.28 47.47 7.31
CA ASN A 150 -3.30 48.50 6.97
C ASN A 150 -2.23 48.73 8.05
N PHE A 151 -2.34 48.10 9.22
CA PHE A 151 -1.31 48.22 10.24
C PHE A 151 0.01 47.61 9.77
N SER A 152 1.12 48.29 10.06
CA SER A 152 2.47 47.81 9.76
C SER A 152 2.69 46.38 10.25
N MET A 153 2.13 46.05 11.42
CA MET A 153 2.16 44.71 12.00
C MET A 153 1.44 43.66 11.15
N SER A 154 0.24 43.96 10.64
CA SER A 154 -0.52 43.06 9.77
C SER A 154 0.22 42.81 8.45
N VAL A 155 0.87 43.85 7.90
CA VAL A 155 1.70 43.70 6.69
C VAL A 155 2.92 42.81 6.96
N ALA A 156 3.58 42.99 8.10
CA ALA A 156 4.72 42.15 8.50
C ALA A 156 4.31 40.69 8.72
N ILE A 157 3.16 40.43 9.36
CA ILE A 157 2.61 39.09 9.53
C ILE A 157 2.30 38.45 8.17
N LYS A 158 1.67 39.20 7.25
CA LYS A 158 1.40 38.72 5.87
C LYS A 158 2.68 38.37 5.12
N LYS A 159 3.78 39.11 5.31
CA LYS A 159 5.09 38.76 4.74
C LYS A 159 5.58 37.38 5.20
N VAL A 160 5.41 37.06 6.49
CA VAL A 160 5.74 35.72 7.02
C VAL A 160 4.81 34.65 6.44
N LEU A 161 3.51 34.93 6.33
CA LEU A 161 2.51 33.96 5.86
C LEU A 161 2.62 33.64 4.35
N TYR A 162 3.11 34.59 3.55
CA TYR A 162 3.20 34.47 2.09
C TYR A 162 4.63 34.23 1.58
N ALA A 163 5.56 33.86 2.46
CA ALA A 163 6.90 33.47 2.05
C ALA A 163 6.88 32.16 1.25
N ASP A 164 7.58 32.15 0.11
CA ASP A 164 7.60 31.01 -0.82
C ASP A 164 8.52 29.87 -0.36
N ASP A 165 9.58 30.18 0.41
CA ASP A 165 10.50 29.19 1.00
C ASP A 165 10.43 29.22 2.55
N PRO A 166 10.07 28.12 3.22
CA PRO A 166 10.10 28.04 4.69
C PRO A 166 11.51 28.20 5.30
N LYS A 167 12.58 28.20 4.49
CA LYS A 167 13.96 28.42 4.91
C LYS A 167 14.47 29.84 4.67
N GLU A 168 13.74 30.65 3.90
CA GLU A 168 14.08 32.07 3.77
C GLU A 168 13.82 32.80 5.09
N SER A 169 14.61 33.84 5.35
CA SER A 169 14.53 34.65 6.57
C SER A 169 13.32 35.58 6.57
N ALA A 170 12.13 35.05 6.23
CA ALA A 170 10.89 35.82 6.10
C ALA A 170 10.52 36.54 7.41
N LEU A 171 10.90 35.95 8.56
CA LEU A 171 10.75 36.59 9.85
C LEU A 171 11.68 37.79 10.04
N GLU A 172 12.94 37.69 9.60
CA GLU A 172 13.91 38.78 9.66
C GLU A 172 13.48 39.93 8.74
N GLU A 173 13.07 39.64 7.51
CA GLU A 173 12.53 40.65 6.58
C GLU A 173 11.27 41.34 7.12
N ALA A 174 10.39 40.59 7.78
CA ALA A 174 9.20 41.16 8.42
C ALA A 174 9.57 42.08 9.60
N GLN A 175 10.60 41.72 10.38
CA GLN A 175 11.12 42.54 11.47
C GLN A 175 11.80 43.81 10.95
N ASP A 176 12.62 43.71 9.92
CA ASP A 176 13.28 44.84 9.28
C ASP A 176 12.27 45.83 8.71
N TYR A 177 11.21 45.33 8.08
CA TYR A 177 10.11 46.17 7.61
C TYR A 177 9.44 46.95 8.74
N LEU A 178 9.22 46.33 9.91
CA LEU A 178 8.65 47.02 11.07
C LEU A 178 9.61 48.08 11.62
N ASN A 179 10.89 47.74 11.77
CA ASN A 179 11.89 48.66 12.28
C ASN A 179 12.05 49.88 11.36
N GLN A 180 12.11 49.68 10.04
CA GLN A 180 12.18 50.77 9.08
C GLN A 180 10.96 51.69 9.15
N ARG A 181 9.78 51.11 9.36
CA ARG A 181 8.52 51.85 9.42
C ARG A 181 8.31 52.58 10.75
N LEU A 182 8.93 52.11 11.83
CA LEU A 182 8.99 52.82 13.11
C LEU A 182 9.96 54.01 13.02
N ASN A 183 11.17 53.79 12.49
CA ASN A 183 12.16 54.85 12.34
C ASN A 183 11.68 55.98 11.41
N ALA A 184 10.96 55.64 10.33
CA ALA A 184 10.40 56.65 9.42
C ALA A 184 9.31 57.52 10.07
N VAL A 185 8.61 57.02 11.09
CA VAL A 185 7.61 57.81 11.84
C VAL A 185 8.28 58.74 12.85
N GLU A 186 9.44 58.34 13.41
CA GLU A 186 10.24 59.19 14.29
C GLU A 186 10.88 60.36 13.54
N ASP A 187 11.41 60.11 12.34
CA ASP A 187 12.01 61.15 11.49
C ASP A 187 10.98 62.19 11.01
N GLU A 188 9.74 61.79 10.70
CA GLU A 188 8.68 62.75 10.31
C GLU A 188 8.20 63.61 11.49
N ALA A 189 8.22 63.08 12.72
CA ALA A 189 7.85 63.83 13.92
C ALA A 189 8.89 64.88 14.32
N GLU A 190 10.17 64.69 13.98
CA GLU A 190 11.23 65.68 14.22
C GLU A 190 11.28 66.80 13.16
N ILE A 191 10.75 66.57 11.95
CA ILE A 191 10.73 67.59 10.88
C ILE A 191 9.56 68.58 11.06
N GLU A 192 8.52 68.21 11.80
CA GLU A 192 7.33 69.06 12.04
C GLU A 192 7.37 69.84 13.37
N ALA A 193 8.46 69.72 14.16
CA ALA A 193 8.68 70.41 15.43
C ALA A 193 9.63 71.63 15.32
#